data_AF-A0A973HHY1-F1
#
_entry.id   AF-A0A973HHY1-F1
#
_cell.length_a   1.000
_cell.length_b   1.000
_cell.length_c   1.000
_cell.angle_alpha   90.00
_cell.angle_beta   90.00
_cell.angle_gamma   90.00
#
_symmetry.space_group_name_H-M   'P 1'
#
loop_
_entity.id
_entity.type
_entity.pdbx_description
1 polymer ?
#
loop_
_entity_poly.entity_id
_entity_poly.type
_entity_poly.pdbx_seq_one_letter_code
_entity_poly.pdbx_strand_id
1 'polypeptide(L)'
;MTNSTTATTATTTNILAQTDDFKVESGYGDRNRLHITVKGLGVVTLNKTSEGLIIDVHNNGIDDSIDSLAIQNGDFAEFYTNQLESMIKSFDKDIDVSVSFLEVAWEKGLELTNAVQKYFSNCCFDVLTLKGLKGNRSDYQGDVANLKRPYIAITAQTNSDLTNGKYDYYQTNTGKVVTFGDGFALMPLKDMYAIEILANQ
;
A
#
# COMPACT_ATOMS: atom_id res chain seq x y z
N MET A 1 -21.63 39.14 1.43
CA MET A 1 -20.30 38.87 0.85
C MET A 1 -20.00 37.40 1.09
N THR A 2 -20.16 36.56 0.07
CA THR A 2 -19.96 35.11 0.16
C THR A 2 -18.69 34.75 -0.59
N ASN A 3 -17.63 34.39 0.14
CA ASN A 3 -16.39 33.89 -0.44
C ASN A 3 -16.61 32.43 -0.90
N SER A 4 -16.57 32.23 -2.21
CA SER A 4 -16.57 30.91 -2.84
C SER A 4 -15.11 30.50 -3.09
N THR A 5 -14.59 29.57 -2.29
CA THR A 5 -13.31 28.90 -2.53
C THR A 5 -13.51 27.76 -3.52
N THR A 6 -12.99 27.94 -4.73
CA THR A 6 -12.98 26.91 -5.78
C THR A 6 -11.82 25.95 -5.51
N ALA A 7 -12.12 24.69 -5.21
CA ALA A 7 -11.12 23.64 -5.10
C ALA A 7 -10.52 23.34 -6.48
N THR A 8 -9.20 23.40 -6.61
CA THR A 8 -8.48 23.04 -7.83
C THR A 8 -8.14 21.56 -7.77
N THR A 9 -8.81 20.75 -8.59
CA THR A 9 -8.52 19.32 -8.76
C THR A 9 -7.23 19.17 -9.56
N ALA A 10 -6.19 18.57 -8.97
CA ALA A 10 -4.96 18.25 -9.68
C ALA A 10 -5.23 17.06 -10.63
N THR A 11 -5.26 17.33 -11.93
CA THR A 11 -5.37 16.30 -12.96
C THR A 11 -3.99 15.65 -13.15
N THR A 12 -3.86 14.38 -12.80
CA THR A 12 -2.64 13.59 -13.11
C THR A 12 -2.70 13.18 -14.58
N THR A 13 -2.02 13.95 -15.44
CA THR A 13 -1.82 13.55 -16.83
C THR A 13 -0.73 12.48 -16.88
N ASN A 14 -1.09 11.25 -17.20
CA ASN A 14 -0.12 10.23 -17.61
C ASN A 14 0.47 10.66 -18.95
N ILE A 15 1.61 11.35 -18.91
CA ILE A 15 2.38 11.69 -20.11
C ILE A 15 3.06 10.40 -20.57
N LEU A 16 2.39 9.67 -21.48
CA LEU A 16 3.06 8.72 -22.36
C LEU A 16 3.85 9.55 -23.37
N ALA A 17 5.07 9.93 -23.00
CA ALA A 17 5.97 10.61 -23.92
C ALA A 17 6.30 9.68 -25.10
N GLN A 18 6.16 10.21 -26.31
CA GLN A 18 6.64 9.55 -27.52
C GLN A 18 8.15 9.28 -27.39
N THR A 19 8.56 8.11 -27.85
CA THR A 19 9.83 7.42 -27.56
C THR A 19 11.11 8.09 -28.08
N ASP A 20 11.03 9.28 -28.68
CA ASP A 20 12.19 9.96 -29.28
C ASP A 20 12.79 11.07 -28.39
N ASP A 21 12.05 11.53 -27.38
CA ASP A 21 12.47 12.63 -26.51
C ASP A 21 13.16 12.15 -25.22
N PHE A 22 13.07 10.85 -24.91
CA PHE A 22 13.59 10.25 -23.69
C PHE A 22 14.45 9.03 -24.00
N LYS A 23 15.69 9.05 -23.51
CA LYS A 23 16.59 7.90 -23.55
C LYS A 23 16.93 7.50 -22.11
N VAL A 24 16.58 6.27 -21.75
CA VAL A 24 16.90 5.69 -20.44
C VAL A 24 18.00 4.66 -20.61
N GLU A 25 19.12 4.88 -19.93
CA GLU A 25 20.26 3.98 -19.96
C GLU A 25 20.69 3.67 -18.53
N SER A 26 21.01 2.39 -18.26
CA SER A 26 21.79 2.07 -17.06
C SER A 26 23.17 2.66 -17.24
N GLY A 27 23.67 3.41 -16.25
CA GLY A 27 25.03 3.95 -16.30
C GLY A 27 26.03 2.81 -16.57
N TYR A 28 27.02 3.04 -17.45
CA TYR A 28 28.00 2.04 -17.91
C TYR A 28 28.46 1.06 -16.82
N GLY A 29 27.81 -0.12 -16.74
CA GLY A 29 28.14 -1.18 -15.78
C GLY A 29 27.66 -0.99 -14.33
N ASP A 30 27.03 0.13 -14.00
CA ASP A 30 26.55 0.44 -12.65
C ASP A 30 25.02 0.27 -12.54
N ARG A 31 24.58 -0.72 -11.75
CA ARG A 31 23.16 -0.99 -11.51
C ARG A 31 22.52 0.00 -10.54
N ASN A 32 23.32 0.81 -9.85
CA ASN A 32 22.84 1.81 -8.91
C ASN A 32 22.58 3.16 -9.56
N ARG A 33 22.92 3.32 -10.84
CA ARG A 33 22.78 4.59 -11.56
C ARG A 33 21.89 4.47 -12.79
N LEU A 34 20.86 5.31 -12.83
CA LEU A 34 19.97 5.49 -13.99
C LEU A 34 20.26 6.82 -14.65
N HIS A 35 20.43 6.83 -15.97
CA HIS A 35 20.58 8.04 -16.77
C HIS A 35 19.32 8.25 -17.61
N ILE A 36 18.70 9.41 -17.46
CA ILE A 36 17.53 9.82 -18.23
C ILE A 36 17.93 11.06 -19.02
N THR A 37 18.12 10.90 -20.33
CA THR A 37 18.35 12.05 -21.22
C THR A 37 17.02 12.56 -21.72
N VAL A 38 16.78 13.86 -21.57
CA VAL A 38 15.60 14.54 -22.09
C VAL A 38 16.04 15.53 -23.15
N LYS A 39 15.60 15.29 -24.39
CA LYS A 39 16.02 16.07 -25.55
C LYS A 39 15.70 17.55 -25.36
N GLY A 40 16.71 18.42 -25.49
CA GLY A 40 16.56 19.86 -25.33
C GLY A 40 16.45 20.36 -23.89
N LEU A 41 16.45 19.48 -22.89
CA LEU A 41 16.39 19.83 -21.46
C LEU A 41 17.62 19.39 -20.67
N GLY A 42 18.32 18.34 -21.11
CA GLY A 42 19.57 17.88 -20.50
C GLY A 42 19.52 16.43 -20.04
N VAL A 43 20.25 16.11 -18.97
CA VAL A 43 20.36 14.75 -18.40
C VAL A 43 19.95 14.79 -16.94
N VAL A 44 19.16 13.83 -16.50
CA VAL A 44 18.89 13.55 -15.08
C VAL A 44 19.56 12.24 -14.73
N THR A 45 20.33 12.21 -13.63
CA THR A 45 20.88 10.97 -13.12
C THR A 45 20.31 10.65 -11.74
N LEU A 46 19.91 9.39 -11.56
CA LEU A 46 19.45 8.87 -10.28
C LEU A 46 20.50 7.90 -9.79
N ASN A 47 21.06 8.14 -8.61
CA ASN A 47 22.14 7.35 -8.04
C ASN A 47 21.74 6.84 -6.65
N LYS A 48 21.59 5.53 -6.52
CA LYS A 48 21.32 4.87 -5.24
C LYS A 48 22.62 4.68 -4.48
N THR A 49 22.72 5.32 -3.32
CA THR A 49 23.86 5.18 -2.41
C THR A 49 23.49 4.29 -1.22
N SER A 50 24.47 4.01 -0.34
CA SER A 50 24.20 3.37 0.96
C SER A 50 23.41 4.26 1.92
N GLU A 51 23.36 5.57 1.65
CA GLU A 51 22.72 6.57 2.51
C GLU A 51 21.36 7.03 1.97
N GLY A 52 21.03 6.73 0.71
CA GLY A 52 19.79 7.21 0.10
C GLY A 52 19.79 7.19 -1.43
N LEU A 53 19.08 8.16 -2.00
CA LEU A 53 19.00 8.40 -3.43
C LEU A 53 19.46 9.83 -3.71
N ILE A 54 20.38 9.99 -4.65
CA ILE A 54 20.79 11.29 -5.17
C ILE A 54 20.20 11.45 -6.57
N ILE A 55 19.57 12.59 -6.83
CA ILE A 55 19.00 12.95 -8.12
C ILE A 55 19.71 14.20 -8.60
N ASP A 56 20.54 14.07 -9.63
CA ASP A 56 21.30 15.18 -10.21
C ASP A 56 20.70 15.58 -11.56
N VAL A 57 20.59 16.89 -11.79
CA VAL A 57 20.17 17.45 -13.07
C VAL A 57 21.37 18.11 -13.74
N HIS A 58 21.55 17.86 -15.03
CA HIS A 58 22.66 18.35 -15.82
C HIS A 58 22.15 19.04 -17.08
N ASN A 59 22.75 20.18 -17.45
CA ASN A 59 22.37 20.92 -18.66
C ASN A 59 23.10 20.39 -19.91
N ASN A 60 24.37 20.00 -19.81
CA ASN A 60 25.19 19.51 -20.93
C ASN A 60 26.22 18.47 -20.45
N GLY A 61 25.93 17.17 -20.65
CA GLY A 61 26.81 16.08 -20.23
C GLY A 61 26.65 15.71 -18.75
N ILE A 62 27.40 14.70 -18.26
CA ILE A 62 27.24 14.12 -16.91
C ILE A 62 28.18 14.71 -15.85
N ASP A 63 29.10 15.59 -16.26
CA ASP A 63 30.23 16.02 -15.42
C ASP A 63 29.93 17.26 -14.58
N ASP A 64 28.88 18.03 -14.91
CA ASP A 64 28.49 19.24 -14.18
C ASP A 64 27.00 19.20 -13.84
N SER A 65 26.68 19.06 -12.55
CA SER A 65 25.30 19.10 -12.06
C SER A 65 24.89 20.55 -11.82
N ILE A 66 23.80 20.98 -12.45
CA ILE A 66 23.22 22.31 -12.23
C ILE A 66 22.30 22.35 -11.01
N ASP A 67 21.78 21.19 -10.59
CA ASP A 67 20.96 21.03 -9.39
C ASP A 67 21.05 19.59 -8.87
N SER A 68 20.83 19.40 -7.58
CA SER A 68 20.90 18.10 -6.92
C SER A 68 19.91 17.98 -5.77
N LEU A 69 19.20 16.87 -5.72
CA LEU A 69 18.31 16.50 -4.62
C LEU A 69 18.79 15.19 -4.00
N ALA A 70 19.09 15.21 -2.70
CA ALA A 70 19.39 14.02 -1.92
C ALA A 70 18.19 13.64 -1.04
N ILE A 71 17.76 12.38 -1.14
CA ILE A 71 16.72 11.77 -0.32
C ILE A 71 17.39 10.72 0.56
N GLN A 72 17.25 10.81 1.88
CA GLN A 72 17.94 9.90 2.79
C GLN A 72 17.18 8.58 2.95
N ASN A 73 17.89 7.49 3.26
CA ASN A 73 17.30 6.19 3.57
C ASN A 73 16.29 6.25 4.74
N GLY A 74 16.53 7.17 5.69
CA GLY A 74 15.59 7.47 6.77
C GLY A 74 14.23 7.94 6.26
N ASP A 75 14.20 8.77 5.21
CA ASP A 75 12.95 9.29 4.63
C ASP A 75 12.13 8.16 4.01
N PHE A 76 12.79 7.19 3.36
CA PHE A 76 12.11 6.00 2.82
C PHE A 76 11.60 5.08 3.93
N ALA A 77 12.36 4.92 5.01
CA ALA A 77 11.96 4.13 6.17
C ALA A 77 10.73 4.75 6.85
N GLU A 78 10.73 6.06 7.09
CA GLU A 78 9.59 6.76 7.68
C GLU A 78 8.34 6.63 6.80
N PHE A 79 8.47 6.82 5.48
CA PHE A 79 7.34 6.65 4.56
C PHE A 79 6.78 5.23 4.56
N TYR A 80 7.65 4.22 4.59
CA TYR A 80 7.23 2.81 4.68
C TYR A 80 6.55 2.51 6.01
N THR A 81 7.15 2.91 7.14
CA THR A 81 6.65 2.60 8.49
C THR A 81 5.31 3.27 8.74
N ASN A 82 5.12 4.52 8.31
CA ASN A 82 3.83 5.23 8.37
C ASN A 82 2.74 4.52 7.56
N GLN A 83 3.07 4.04 6.35
CA GLN A 83 2.11 3.28 5.54
C GLN A 83 1.77 1.93 6.17
N LEU A 84 2.76 1.22 6.69
CA LEU A 84 2.56 -0.06 7.35
C LEU A 84 1.67 0.09 8.58
N GLU A 85 1.95 1.07 9.43
CA GLU A 85 1.13 1.39 10.61
C GLU A 85 -0.31 1.74 10.21
N SER A 86 -0.49 2.64 9.24
CA SER A 86 -1.80 3.02 8.72
C SER A 86 -2.57 1.81 8.17
N MET A 87 -1.88 0.91 7.46
CA MET A 87 -2.48 -0.29 6.91
C MET A 87 -2.88 -1.29 7.99
N ILE A 88 -2.09 -1.46 9.06
CA ILE A 88 -2.48 -2.27 10.24
C ILE A 88 -3.70 -1.65 10.92
N LYS A 89 -3.66 -0.34 11.18
CA LYS A 89 -4.75 0.41 11.83
C LYS A 89 -6.03 0.44 11.01
N SER A 90 -5.96 0.21 9.69
CA SER A 90 -7.15 0.05 8.85
C SER A 90 -7.95 -1.22 9.15
N PHE A 91 -7.40 -2.17 9.92
CA PHE A 91 -8.12 -3.36 10.38
C PHE A 91 -8.57 -3.22 11.84
N ASP A 92 -7.72 -2.65 12.68
CA ASP A 92 -8.01 -2.36 14.07
C ASP A 92 -7.44 -1.00 14.45
N LYS A 93 -8.31 0.01 14.60
CA LYS A 93 -7.87 1.39 14.88
C LYS A 93 -7.23 1.57 16.25
N ASP A 94 -7.58 0.73 17.22
CA ASP A 94 -7.20 0.91 18.62
C ASP A 94 -5.90 0.15 18.94
N ILE A 95 -5.32 -0.52 17.94
CA ILE A 95 -4.09 -1.28 18.09
C ILE A 95 -2.86 -0.36 18.20
N ASP A 96 -2.03 -0.65 19.19
CA ASP A 96 -0.73 -0.01 19.37
C ASP A 96 0.34 -0.80 18.62
N VAL A 97 0.85 -0.23 17.53
CA VAL A 97 1.84 -0.89 16.67
C VAL A 97 3.23 -0.50 17.15
N SER A 98 3.99 -1.47 17.68
CA SER A 98 5.36 -1.21 18.14
C SER A 98 6.25 -0.67 17.02
N VAL A 99 6.96 0.43 17.31
CA VAL A 99 8.02 0.99 16.45
C VAL A 99 9.05 -0.09 16.08
N SER A 100 9.41 -0.96 17.03
CA SER A 100 10.37 -2.04 16.79
C SER A 100 9.91 -3.04 15.74
N PHE A 101 8.61 -3.25 15.60
CA PHE A 101 8.07 -4.10 14.53
C PHE A 101 8.18 -3.42 13.17
N LEU A 102 7.86 -2.13 13.10
CA LEU A 102 7.91 -1.33 11.88
C LEU A 102 9.34 -1.25 11.33
N GLU A 103 10.31 -0.97 12.19
CA GLU A 103 11.74 -0.92 11.85
C GLU A 103 12.23 -2.29 11.33
N VAL A 104 11.95 -3.38 12.06
CA VAL A 104 12.35 -4.74 11.64
C VAL A 104 11.69 -5.16 10.33
N ALA A 105 10.46 -4.72 10.05
CA ALA A 105 9.79 -5.00 8.78
C ALA A 105 10.49 -4.29 7.61
N TRP A 106 10.87 -3.01 7.81
CA TRP A 106 11.65 -2.24 6.85
C TRP A 106 13.04 -2.84 6.60
N GLU A 107 13.81 -3.11 7.66
CA GLU A 107 15.16 -3.69 7.57
C GLU A 107 15.18 -5.04 6.85
N LYS A 108 14.11 -5.83 7.00
CA LYS A 108 13.94 -7.11 6.30
C LYS A 108 13.40 -6.97 4.88
N GLY A 109 13.13 -5.75 4.41
CA GLY A 109 12.57 -5.47 3.10
C GLY A 109 11.22 -6.16 2.88
N LEU A 110 10.38 -6.24 3.91
CA LEU A 110 9.07 -6.87 3.78
C LEU A 110 8.14 -6.00 2.95
N GLU A 111 7.47 -6.58 1.96
CA GLU A 111 6.33 -5.92 1.31
C GLU A 111 5.24 -5.58 2.34
N LEU A 112 4.58 -4.42 2.20
CA LEU A 112 3.56 -3.94 3.15
C LEU A 112 2.51 -5.02 3.48
N THR A 113 2.00 -5.69 2.45
CA THR A 113 1.00 -6.76 2.62
C THR A 113 1.53 -7.94 3.43
N ASN A 114 2.78 -8.35 3.23
CA ASN A 114 3.41 -9.43 3.98
C ASN A 114 3.70 -9.03 5.43
N ALA A 115 4.12 -7.78 5.65
CA ALA A 115 4.34 -7.24 6.98
C ALA A 115 3.04 -7.21 7.79
N VAL A 116 1.92 -6.73 7.22
CA VAL A 116 0.61 -6.75 7.91
C VAL A 116 0.17 -8.18 8.26
N GLN A 117 0.31 -9.13 7.34
CA GLN A 117 -0.02 -10.54 7.63
C GLN A 117 0.82 -11.07 8.79
N LYS A 118 2.13 -10.79 8.77
CA LYS A 118 3.05 -11.22 9.82
C LYS A 118 2.71 -10.59 11.17
N TYR A 119 2.31 -9.32 11.17
CA TYR A 119 1.89 -8.61 12.38
C TYR A 119 0.71 -9.32 13.05
N PHE A 120 -0.38 -9.53 12.32
CA PHE A 120 -1.58 -10.17 12.86
C PHE A 120 -1.40 -11.68 13.11
N SER A 121 -0.44 -12.33 12.45
CA SER A 121 -0.07 -13.71 12.79
C SER A 121 0.55 -13.81 14.20
N ASN A 122 1.24 -12.76 14.65
CA ASN A 122 1.90 -12.73 15.95
C ASN A 122 1.01 -12.12 17.05
N CYS A 123 0.25 -11.08 16.73
CA CYS A 123 -0.53 -10.33 17.72
C CYS A 123 -1.99 -10.82 17.84
N CYS A 124 -2.43 -11.68 16.91
CA CYS A 124 -3.83 -12.04 16.68
C CYS A 124 -4.71 -10.82 16.35
N PHE A 125 -5.78 -11.05 15.58
CA PHE A 125 -6.79 -10.03 15.33
C PHE A 125 -7.97 -10.23 16.27
N ASP A 126 -8.42 -9.17 16.94
CA ASP A 126 -9.60 -9.24 17.80
C ASP A 126 -10.89 -9.26 16.98
N VAL A 127 -11.35 -10.48 16.68
CA VAL A 127 -12.59 -10.71 15.94
C VAL A 127 -13.85 -10.31 16.68
N LEU A 128 -13.79 -10.07 18.00
CA LEU A 128 -14.97 -9.64 18.76
C LEU A 128 -15.38 -8.20 18.40
N THR A 129 -14.48 -7.43 17.80
CA THR A 129 -14.75 -6.09 17.30
C THR A 129 -15.53 -6.08 15.98
N LEU A 130 -15.74 -7.24 15.36
CA LEU A 130 -16.41 -7.35 14.08
C LEU A 130 -17.92 -7.17 14.21
N LYS A 131 -18.47 -6.25 13.41
CA LYS A 131 -19.92 -6.10 13.23
C LYS A 131 -20.40 -7.01 12.11
N GLY A 132 -21.28 -7.97 12.43
CA GLY A 132 -21.89 -8.84 11.43
C GLY A 132 -22.75 -8.10 10.42
N LEU A 133 -22.59 -8.46 9.14
CA LEU A 133 -23.30 -7.89 8.00
C LEU A 133 -24.03 -9.00 7.23
N LYS A 134 -25.26 -8.72 6.78
CA LYS A 134 -26.03 -9.67 5.97
C LYS A 134 -25.59 -9.58 4.51
N GLY A 135 -25.70 -10.70 3.81
CA GLY A 135 -25.50 -10.77 2.37
C GLY A 135 -25.74 -12.20 1.89
N ASN A 136 -25.18 -12.55 0.74
CA ASN A 136 -25.09 -13.92 0.30
C ASN A 136 -23.69 -14.18 -0.24
N ARG A 137 -22.88 -14.95 0.50
CA ARG A 137 -21.49 -15.22 0.12
C ARG A 137 -21.38 -15.88 -1.26
N SER A 138 -22.41 -16.63 -1.69
CA SER A 138 -22.39 -17.31 -3.00
C SER A 138 -22.33 -16.34 -4.17
N ASP A 139 -22.87 -15.12 -4.00
CA ASP A 139 -22.94 -14.12 -5.07
C ASP A 139 -21.54 -13.68 -5.53
N TYR A 140 -20.52 -13.91 -4.68
CA TYR A 140 -19.14 -13.50 -4.93
C TYR A 140 -18.13 -14.64 -4.77
N GLN A 141 -18.59 -15.90 -4.71
CA GLN A 141 -17.71 -17.08 -4.52
C GLN A 141 -16.64 -17.21 -5.61
N GLY A 142 -16.96 -16.90 -6.87
CA GLY A 142 -16.01 -16.90 -7.98
C GLY A 142 -14.94 -15.80 -7.90
N ASP A 143 -15.22 -14.74 -7.12
CA ASP A 143 -14.34 -13.60 -6.92
C ASP A 143 -13.49 -13.70 -5.66
N VAL A 144 -13.59 -14.79 -4.90
CA VAL A 144 -12.74 -15.07 -3.73
C VAL A 144 -11.27 -15.07 -4.13
N ALA A 145 -10.94 -15.58 -5.33
CA ALA A 145 -9.60 -15.52 -5.89
C ALA A 145 -9.10 -14.08 -6.14
N ASN A 146 -10.02 -13.12 -6.22
CA ASN A 146 -9.76 -11.72 -6.52
C ASN A 146 -9.82 -10.81 -5.27
N LEU A 147 -9.93 -11.37 -4.07
CA LEU A 147 -9.94 -10.59 -2.83
C LEU A 147 -8.63 -9.84 -2.62
N LYS A 148 -8.72 -8.69 -1.93
CA LYS A 148 -7.54 -7.85 -1.67
C LYS A 148 -6.76 -8.45 -0.50
N ARG A 149 -5.46 -8.66 -0.68
CA ARG A 149 -4.53 -8.88 0.43
C ARG A 149 -4.39 -7.60 1.26
N PRO A 150 -4.05 -7.68 2.56
CA PRO A 150 -3.57 -8.84 3.32
C PRO A 150 -4.70 -9.73 3.84
N TYR A 151 -4.41 -11.02 4.00
CA TYR A 151 -5.32 -11.96 4.65
C TYR A 151 -4.92 -12.11 6.11
N ILE A 152 -5.85 -11.87 7.02
CA ILE A 152 -5.56 -11.89 8.45
C ILE A 152 -5.89 -13.28 8.98
N ALA A 153 -4.88 -14.03 9.36
CA ALA A 153 -5.07 -15.36 9.91
C ALA A 153 -5.96 -15.31 11.16
N ILE A 154 -6.89 -16.26 11.26
CA ILE A 154 -7.76 -16.46 12.42
C ILE A 154 -7.63 -17.90 12.91
N THR A 155 -8.05 -18.16 14.14
CA THR A 155 -7.99 -19.53 14.68
C THR A 155 -9.09 -20.41 14.07
N ALA A 156 -8.93 -21.73 14.15
CA ALA A 156 -9.98 -22.66 13.73
C ALA A 156 -11.28 -22.47 14.51
N GLN A 157 -11.17 -22.17 15.81
CA GLN A 157 -12.33 -21.86 16.66
C GLN A 157 -13.04 -20.61 16.16
N THR A 158 -12.30 -19.52 15.95
CA THR A 158 -12.85 -18.28 15.39
C THR A 158 -13.52 -18.49 14.04
N ASN A 159 -12.90 -19.27 13.14
CA ASN A 159 -13.50 -19.59 11.87
C ASN A 159 -14.83 -20.36 12.03
N SER A 160 -14.87 -21.32 12.97
CA SER A 160 -16.10 -22.04 13.30
C SER A 160 -17.17 -21.09 13.85
N ASP A 161 -16.81 -20.17 14.73
CA ASP A 161 -17.74 -19.21 15.33
C ASP A 161 -18.34 -18.27 14.27
N LEU A 162 -17.50 -17.78 13.35
CA LEU A 162 -17.93 -16.91 12.25
C LEU A 162 -18.78 -17.68 11.22
N THR A 163 -18.44 -18.94 10.92
CA THR A 163 -19.17 -19.80 9.96
C THR A 163 -20.51 -20.29 10.50
N ASN A 164 -20.60 -20.55 11.79
CA ASN A 164 -21.86 -20.89 12.45
C ASN A 164 -22.74 -19.65 12.72
N GLY A 165 -22.20 -18.45 12.48
CA GLY A 165 -22.90 -17.18 12.60
C GLY A 165 -24.00 -16.99 11.56
N LYS A 166 -24.78 -15.91 11.70
CA LYS A 166 -25.86 -15.53 10.78
C LYS A 166 -25.41 -14.55 9.68
N TYR A 167 -24.11 -14.35 9.53
CA TYR A 167 -23.54 -13.27 8.72
C TYR A 167 -22.50 -13.82 7.75
N ASP A 168 -22.65 -13.46 6.48
CA ASP A 168 -21.72 -13.80 5.40
C ASP A 168 -20.52 -12.84 5.34
N TYR A 169 -20.68 -11.65 5.91
CA TYR A 169 -19.72 -10.56 5.90
C TYR A 169 -19.60 -9.94 7.27
N TYR A 170 -18.47 -9.26 7.49
CA TYR A 170 -18.22 -8.53 8.72
C TYR A 170 -17.60 -7.18 8.42
N GLN A 171 -17.91 -6.19 9.24
CA GLN A 171 -17.28 -4.88 9.22
C GLN A 171 -16.34 -4.76 10.42
N THR A 172 -15.08 -4.40 10.16
CA THR A 172 -14.13 -3.97 11.20
C THR A 172 -14.58 -2.65 11.84
N ASN A 173 -14.01 -2.31 13.01
CA ASN A 173 -14.29 -1.05 13.71
C ASN A 173 -13.91 0.22 12.91
N THR A 174 -13.09 0.07 11.87
CA THR A 174 -12.67 1.14 10.94
C THR A 174 -13.53 1.23 9.69
N GLY A 175 -14.50 0.32 9.53
CA GLY A 175 -15.43 0.31 8.41
C GLY A 175 -15.03 -0.61 7.25
N LYS A 176 -13.84 -1.22 7.27
CA LYS A 176 -13.42 -2.18 6.24
C LYS A 176 -14.27 -3.44 6.30
N VAL A 177 -14.82 -3.84 5.15
CA VAL A 177 -15.63 -5.06 5.02
C VAL A 177 -14.73 -6.24 4.68
N VAL A 178 -14.88 -7.31 5.45
CA VAL A 178 -14.15 -8.57 5.30
C VAL A 178 -15.14 -9.73 5.13
N THR A 179 -14.68 -10.76 4.45
CA THR A 179 -15.33 -12.07 4.40
C THR A 179 -14.34 -13.15 4.82
N PHE A 180 -14.81 -14.39 4.88
CA PHE A 180 -14.05 -15.57 5.29
C PHE A 180 -14.51 -16.75 4.44
N GLY A 181 -13.56 -17.60 4.06
CA GLY A 181 -13.78 -18.76 3.18
C GLY A 181 -13.40 -20.06 3.86
N ASP A 182 -13.15 -21.12 3.09
CA ASP A 182 -12.67 -22.42 3.62
C ASP A 182 -11.24 -22.36 4.19
N GLY A 183 -10.63 -21.17 4.22
CA GLY A 183 -9.35 -20.89 4.85
C GLY A 183 -9.52 -20.16 6.18
N PHE A 184 -8.62 -20.42 7.12
CA PHE A 184 -8.57 -19.77 8.43
C PHE A 184 -8.05 -18.31 8.34
N ALA A 185 -8.72 -17.46 7.56
CA ALA A 185 -8.35 -16.07 7.40
C ALA A 185 -9.53 -15.15 7.09
N LEU A 186 -9.46 -13.91 7.60
CA LEU A 186 -10.28 -12.78 7.16
C LEU A 186 -9.69 -12.15 5.91
N MET A 187 -10.54 -11.88 4.94
CA MET A 187 -10.15 -11.40 3.62
C MET A 187 -10.92 -10.12 3.27
N PRO A 188 -10.24 -8.98 3.10
CA PRO A 188 -10.86 -7.75 2.63
C PRO A 188 -11.58 -7.91 1.30
N LEU A 189 -12.82 -7.43 1.23
CA LEU A 189 -13.52 -7.28 -0.03
C LEU A 189 -12.91 -6.16 -0.88
N LYS A 190 -13.12 -6.25 -2.21
CA LYS A 190 -12.95 -5.09 -3.09
C LYS A 190 -13.98 -4.02 -2.75
N ASP A 191 -13.60 -2.76 -2.94
CA ASP A 191 -14.41 -1.61 -2.51
C ASP A 191 -15.80 -1.61 -3.15
N MET A 192 -15.91 -2.01 -4.44
CA MET A 192 -17.20 -2.11 -5.12
C MET A 192 -18.18 -3.06 -4.43
N TYR A 193 -17.70 -4.22 -3.96
CA TYR A 193 -18.53 -5.20 -3.25
C TYR A 193 -18.80 -4.75 -1.82
N ALA A 194 -17.80 -4.15 -1.16
CA ALA A 194 -17.99 -3.58 0.17
C ALA A 194 -19.09 -2.51 0.18
N ILE A 195 -19.13 -1.63 -0.82
CA ILE A 195 -20.16 -0.59 -0.98
C ILE A 195 -21.54 -1.22 -1.16
N GLU A 196 -21.67 -2.21 -2.05
CA GLU A 196 -22.93 -2.90 -2.31
C GLU A 196 -23.46 -3.61 -1.05
N ILE A 197 -22.59 -4.34 -0.35
CA ILE A 197 -22.95 -4.99 0.91
C ILE A 197 -23.43 -3.93 1.91
N LEU A 198 -22.67 -2.86 2.12
CA LEU A 198 -23.03 -1.81 3.09
C LEU A 198 -24.35 -1.10 2.77
N ALA A 199 -24.72 -0.96 1.49
CA ALA A 199 -25.99 -0.37 1.09
C ALA A 199 -27.22 -1.24 1.43
N ASN A 200 -27.01 -2.54 1.66
CA ASN A 200 -28.06 -3.54 1.88
C ASN A 200 -28.21 -3.95 3.36
N GLN A 201 -27.61 -3.20 4.29
CA GLN A 201 -27.59 -3.54 5.73
C GLN A 201 -28.83 -3.09 6.50
#